data_AF-A0A3B9GYP2-F1
#
_entry.id   AF-A0A3B9GYP2-F1
#
_cell.length_a   1.000
_cell.length_b   1.000
_cell.length_c   1.000
_cell.angle_alpha   90.00
_cell.angle_beta   90.00
_cell.angle_gamma   90.00
#
_symmetry.space_group_name_H-M   'P 1'
#
loop_
_entity.id
_entity.type
_entity.pdbx_description
1 polymer ?
#
loop_
_entity_poly.entity_id
_entity_poly.type
_entity_poly.pdbx_seq_one_letter_code
_entity_poly.pdbx_strand_id
1 'polypeptide(L)' 'MSISLKELEEGRRIAALVVRYCGEKYFPLFDRFDREVQRRRSAADRIEAALGHQAPEIQRERPAP' A
#
# COMPACT_ATOMS: atom_id res chain seq x y z
N MET A 1 -5.80 -2.92 17.39
CA MET A 1 -5.68 -1.55 16.84
C MET A 1 -4.84 -1.63 15.58
N SER A 2 -5.48 -1.61 14.42
CA SER A 2 -4.79 -1.66 13.12
C SER A 2 -4.54 -0.22 12.68
N ILE A 3 -3.28 0.22 12.73
CA ILE A 3 -2.87 1.52 12.16
C ILE A 3 -3.35 1.54 10.71
N SER A 4 -4.01 2.59 10.26
CA SER A 4 -4.49 2.67 8.87
C SER A 4 -3.35 3.02 7.90
N LEU A 5 -3.48 2.65 6.62
CA LEU A 5 -2.50 2.99 5.57
C LEU A 5 -2.28 4.51 5.49
N LYS A 6 -3.36 5.27 5.67
CA LYS A 6 -3.37 6.74 5.73
C LYS A 6 -2.55 7.31 6.89
N GLU A 7 -2.61 6.69 8.06
CA GLU A 7 -1.81 7.09 9.24
C GLU A 7 -0.32 6.79 9.04
N LEU A 8 -0.01 5.69 8.34
CA LEU A 8 1.37 5.36 7.95
C LEU A 8 1.94 6.34 6.93
N GLU A 9 1.14 6.78 5.95
CA GLU A 9 1.54 7.84 5.01
C GLU A 9 1.76 9.18 5.71
N GLU A 10 0.94 9.50 6.71
CA GLU A 10 1.11 10.70 7.52
C GLU A 10 2.40 10.62 8.36
N GLY A 11 2.68 9.47 8.97
CA GLY A 11 3.94 9.19 9.66
C GLY A 11 5.16 9.29 8.74
N ARG A 12 5.08 8.78 7.51
CA ARG A 12 6.12 8.94 6.48
C ARG A 12 6.36 10.42 6.15
N ARG A 13 5.30 11.21 6.02
CA ARG A 13 5.40 12.65 5.72
C ARG A 13 6.07 13.40 6.86
N ILE A 14 5.71 13.09 8.11
CA ILE A 14 6.34 13.66 9.31
C ILE A 14 7.83 13.27 9.34
N ALA A 15 8.16 12.00 9.11
CA ALA A 15 9.55 11.54 9.08
C ALA A 15 10.37 12.23 7.98
N ALA A 16 9.80 12.45 6.78
CA ALA A 16 10.45 13.19 5.71
C ALA A 16 10.72 14.66 6.10
N LEU A 17 9.79 15.30 6.81
CA LEU A 17 10.00 16.64 7.36
C LEU A 17 11.14 16.63 8.39
N VAL A 18 11.16 15.65 9.30
CA VAL A 18 12.22 15.53 10.30
C VAL A 18 13.59 15.34 9.64
N VAL A 19 13.71 14.50 8.61
CA VAL A 19 14.97 14.34 7.86
C VAL A 19 15.37 15.64 7.17
N ARG A 20 14.42 16.34 6.56
CA ARG A 20 14.67 17.59 5.85
C ARG A 20 15.13 18.72 6.78
N TYR A 21 14.57 18.81 7.98
CA TYR A 21 14.84 19.90 8.93
C TYR A 21 15.91 19.57 9.97
N CYS A 22 16.04 18.30 10.37
CA CYS A 22 16.98 17.86 11.41
C CYS A 22 18.17 17.04 10.86
N GLY A 23 18.21 16.80 9.55
CA GLY A 23 19.33 16.18 8.85
C GLY A 23 19.27 14.64 8.79
N GLU A 24 20.28 14.07 8.13
CA GLU A 24 20.36 12.65 7.76
C GLU A 24 20.35 11.67 8.94
N LYS A 25 20.57 12.16 10.18
CA LYS A 25 20.48 11.35 11.40
C LYS A 25 19.12 10.65 11.56
N TYR A 26 18.05 11.22 10.99
CA TYR A 26 16.70 10.68 11.07
C TYR A 26 16.29 9.87 9.85
N PHE A 27 17.20 9.70 8.87
CA PHE A 27 16.94 8.92 7.67
C PHE A 27 16.52 7.46 7.95
N PRO A 28 17.09 6.76 8.95
CA PRO A 28 16.63 5.41 9.30
C PRO A 28 15.17 5.36 9.75
N LEU A 29 14.68 6.45 10.35
CA LEU A 29 13.30 6.58 10.81
C LEU A 29 12.36 6.75 9.62
N PHE A 30 12.75 7.58 8.65
CA PHE A 30 12.02 7.71 7.38
C PHE A 30 12.00 6.41 6.58
N ASP A 31 13.13 5.73 6.40
CA ASP A 31 13.24 4.48 5.64
C ASP A 31 12.30 3.39 6.20
N ARG A 32 12.17 3.32 7.53
CA ARG A 32 11.25 2.37 8.18
C ARG A 32 9.79 2.64 7.83
N PHE A 33 9.35 3.90 7.86
CA PHE A 33 8.00 4.28 7.47
C PHE A 33 7.76 4.07 5.97
N ASP A 34 8.74 4.40 5.13
CA ASP A 34 8.67 4.22 3.69
C ASP A 34 8.46 2.75 3.30
N ARG A 35 9.26 1.84 3.87
CA ARG A 35 9.13 0.39 3.65
C ARG A 35 7.78 -0.16 4.11
N GLU A 36 7.29 0.28 5.26
CA GLU A 36 6.00 -0.19 5.79
C GLU A 36 4.83 0.29 4.90
N VAL A 37 4.87 1.55 4.45
CA VAL A 37 3.89 2.10 3.49
C VAL A 37 3.93 1.33 2.18
N GLN A 38 5.11 1.10 1.60
CA GLN A 38 5.24 0.32 0.37
C GLN A 38 4.71 -1.10 0.54
N ARG A 39 5.08 -1.78 1.62
CA ARG A 39 4.65 -3.16 1.89
C ARG A 39 3.13 -3.27 2.02
N ARG A 40 2.50 -2.33 2.72
CA ARG A 40 1.04 -2.32 2.87
C ARG A 40 0.32 -1.90 1.61
N ARG A 41 0.88 -0.97 0.84
CA ARG A 41 0.32 -0.59 -0.47
C ARG A 41 0.37 -1.77 -1.44
N SER A 42 1.50 -2.50 -1.50
CA SER A 42 1.59 -3.73 -2.30
C SER A 42 0.69 -4.84 -1.78
N ALA A 43 0.48 -4.97 -0.46
CA ALA A 43 -0.47 -5.94 0.08
C ALA A 43 -1.92 -5.56 -0.27
N ALA A 44 -2.28 -4.28 -0.14
CA ALA A 44 -3.59 -3.77 -0.52
C ALA A 44 -3.84 -3.94 -2.03
N ASP A 45 -2.86 -3.57 -2.86
CA ASP A 45 -2.92 -3.73 -4.32
C ASP A 45 -3.05 -5.21 -4.72
N ARG A 46 -2.32 -6.12 -4.07
CA ARG A 46 -2.47 -7.58 -4.29
C ARG A 46 -3.82 -8.11 -3.83
N ILE A 47 -4.37 -7.58 -2.75
CA ILE A 47 -5.70 -7.94 -2.25
C ILE A 47 -6.78 -7.41 -3.19
N GLU A 48 -6.68 -6.15 -3.64
CA GLU A 48 -7.58 -5.56 -4.63
C GLU A 48 -7.49 -6.26 -5.98
N ALA A 49 -6.30 -6.66 -6.43
CA ALA A 49 -6.12 -7.47 -7.63
C ALA A 49 -6.78 -8.86 -7.48
N ALA A 50 -6.63 -9.50 -6.32
CA ALA A 50 -7.27 -10.79 -6.04
C ALA A 50 -8.80 -10.69 -5.90
N LEU A 51 -9.31 -9.59 -5.33
CA LEU A 51 -10.74 -9.31 -5.21
C LEU A 51 -11.34 -8.90 -6.57
N GLY A 52 -10.59 -8.16 -7.40
CA GLY A 52 -10.99 -7.72 -8.73
C GLY A 52 -11.00 -8.85 -9.78
N HIS A 53 -10.21 -9.90 -9.58
CA HIS A 53 -10.23 -11.11 -10.41
C HIS A 53 -11.34 -12.12 -10.03
N GLN A 54 -12.22 -11.78 -9.08
CA GLN A 54 -13.41 -12.57 -8.75
C GLN A 54 -14.69 -12.13 -9.50
N ALA A 55 -14.54 -11.49 -10.66
CA ALA A 55 -15.55 -11.62 -11.70
C ALA A 55 -15.09 -12.76 -12.63
N PRO A 56 -15.47 -14.04 -12.39
CA PRO A 56 -15.44 -14.97 -13.48
C PRO A 56 -16.36 -14.38 -14.54
N GLU A 57 -15.77 -13.99 -15.67
CA GLU A 57 -16.48 -13.88 -16.92
C GLU A 57 -17.31 -15.15 -17.05
N ILE A 58 -18.61 -15.03 -16.77
CA ILE A 58 -19.59 -16.03 -17.16
C ILE A 58 -19.51 -16.01 -18.68
N GLN A 59 -18.62 -16.87 -19.21
CA GLN A 59 -18.55 -17.23 -20.61
C GLN A 59 -19.95 -17.68 -21.00
N ARG A 60 -20.72 -16.75 -21.54
CA ARG A 60 -21.95 -17.03 -22.28
C ARG A 60 -21.54 -17.64 -23.63
N GLU A 61 -20.89 -18.79 -23.60
CA GLU A 61 -20.89 -19.67 -24.77
C GLU A 61 -22.14 -20.53 -24.69
N ARG A 62 -23.19 -19.93 -25.23
CA ARG A 62 -24.44 -20.56 -25.65
C ARG A 62 -24.13 -21.85 -26.43
N PRO A 63 -24.55 -23.04 -25.97
CA PRO A 63 -24.58 -24.19 -26.85
C PRO A 63 -25.83 -24.05 -27.73
N ALA A 64 -25.65 -24.06 -29.04
CA ALA A 64 -26.75 -24.25 -29.97
C ALA A 64 -26.37 -25.37 -30.94
N PRO A 65 -27.16 -26.46 -31.02
CA PRO A 65 -27.05 -27.45 -32.09
C PRO A 65 -27.54 -26.91 -33.44
#